data_AF-A0A923N1L9-F1
#
_entry.id   AF-A0A923N1L9-F1
#
_cell.length_a   1.000
_cell.length_b   1.000
_cell.length_c   1.000
_cell.angle_alpha   90.00
_cell.angle_beta   90.00
_cell.angle_gamma   90.00
#
_symmetry.space_group_name_H-M   'P 1'
#
loop_
_entity.id
_entity.type
_entity.pdbx_description
1 polymer ?
#
loop_
_entity_poly.entity_id
_entity_poly.type
_entity_poly.pdbx_seq_one_letter_code
_entity_poly.pdbx_strand_id
1 'polypeptide(L)'
;MEIIWTQKARNSYWNNINYLEHYWNDTIADDFENETLRVLDIIEKNPHIGRYDEDFQCYIFLIVKQISLLYDLNNDQIILLNFWDNRQKPIKRLNI
;
A
#
# COMPACT_ATOMS: atom_id res chain seq x y z
N MET A 1 2.67 -16.56 -1.14
CA MET A 1 3.85 -15.93 -1.80
C MET A 1 4.60 -15.14 -0.75
N GLU A 2 5.91 -14.99 -0.88
CA GLU A 2 6.66 -14.21 0.12
C GLU A 2 6.39 -12.70 -0.09
N ILE A 3 6.05 -11.98 0.99
CA ILE A 3 5.85 -10.53 0.94
C ILE A 3 7.16 -9.81 1.27
N ILE A 4 7.66 -9.01 0.33
CA ILE A 4 8.88 -8.22 0.48
C ILE A 4 8.54 -6.74 0.54
N TRP A 5 8.96 -6.09 1.63
CA TRP A 5 8.81 -4.66 1.81
C TRP A 5 10.04 -3.91 1.30
N THR A 6 9.89 -3.13 0.23
CA THR A 6 10.93 -2.19 -0.17
C THR A 6 11.14 -1.11 0.90
N GLN A 7 12.30 -0.45 0.90
CA GLN A 7 12.57 0.66 1.82
C GLN A 7 11.52 1.79 1.66
N LYS A 8 11.07 2.04 0.43
CA LYS A 8 10.03 3.05 0.14
C LYS A 8 8.67 2.67 0.75
N ALA A 9 8.28 1.39 0.66
CA ALA A 9 7.07 0.90 1.32
C ALA A 9 7.15 1.04 2.84
N ARG A 10 8.28 0.66 3.46
CA ARG A 10 8.47 0.83 4.92
C ARG A 10 8.36 2.30 5.32
N ASN A 11 9.03 3.19 4.60
CA ASN A 11 9.01 4.62 4.91
C ASN A 11 7.60 5.23 4.75
N SER A 12 6.90 4.91 3.67
CA SER A 12 5.54 5.42 3.42
C SER A 12 4.52 4.89 4.43
N TYR A 13 4.62 3.63 4.83
CA TYR A 13 3.80 3.05 5.90
C TYR A 13 3.95 3.82 7.21
N TRP A 14 5.19 3.97 7.70
CA TRP A 14 5.45 4.70 8.95
C TRP A 14 5.10 6.18 8.86
N ASN A 15 5.31 6.82 7.70
CA ASN A 15 4.87 8.20 7.50
C ASN A 15 3.36 8.34 7.59
N ASN A 16 2.60 7.36 7.07
CA ASN A 16 1.14 7.35 7.20
C ASN A 16 0.72 7.16 8.66
N ILE A 17 1.31 6.20 9.39
CA ILE A 17 1.03 6.02 10.84
C ILE A 17 1.30 7.31 11.61
N ASN A 18 2.52 7.86 11.50
CA ASN A 18 2.90 9.08 12.21
C ASN A 18 1.95 10.25 11.88
N TYR A 19 1.49 10.35 10.63
CA TYR A 19 0.52 11.36 10.24
C TYR A 19 -0.86 11.10 10.86
N LEU A 20 -1.33 9.87 10.86
CA LEU A 20 -2.62 9.51 11.46
C LEU A 20 -2.59 9.76 12.98
N GLU A 21 -1.56 9.30 13.69
CA GLU A 21 -1.41 9.53 15.13
C GLU A 21 -1.28 11.03 15.49
N HIS A 22 -0.59 11.82 14.66
CA HIS A 22 -0.38 13.25 14.96
C HIS A 22 -1.60 14.13 14.68
N TYR A 23 -2.37 13.81 13.62
CA TYR A 23 -3.47 14.67 13.15
C TYR A 23 -4.86 14.09 13.42
N TRP A 24 -4.95 12.83 13.81
CA TRP A 24 -6.18 12.10 14.07
C TRP A 24 -6.12 11.42 15.44
N ASN A 25 -7.09 10.55 15.74
CA ASN A 25 -7.08 9.78 16.98
C ASN A 25 -6.32 8.46 16.79
N ASP A 26 -5.85 7.88 17.89
CA ASP A 26 -5.14 6.59 17.91
C ASP A 26 -5.95 5.49 17.22
N THR A 27 -7.28 5.51 17.34
CA THR A 27 -8.19 4.53 16.73
C THR A 27 -8.10 4.51 15.20
N ILE A 28 -7.86 5.65 14.53
CA ILE A 28 -7.72 5.71 13.08
C ILE A 28 -6.37 5.11 12.63
N ALA A 29 -5.31 5.27 13.42
CA ALA A 29 -4.03 4.62 13.15
C ALA A 29 -4.19 3.10 13.30
N ASP A 30 -4.82 2.64 14.39
CA ASP A 30 -5.11 1.22 14.62
C ASP A 30 -5.93 0.60 13.48
N ASP A 31 -6.97 1.28 12.99
CA ASP A 31 -7.80 0.83 11.87
C ASP A 31 -6.96 0.67 10.59
N PHE A 32 -6.05 1.60 10.31
CA PHE A 32 -5.16 1.51 9.15
C PHE A 32 -4.17 0.33 9.26
N GLU A 33 -3.61 0.10 10.45
CA GLU A 33 -2.71 -1.04 10.67
C GLU A 33 -3.46 -2.37 10.52
N ASN A 34 -4.64 -2.49 11.12
CA ASN A 34 -5.49 -3.68 11.01
C ASN A 34 -5.90 -3.97 9.56
N GLU A 35 -6.35 -2.95 8.82
CA GLU A 35 -6.67 -3.13 7.40
C GLU A 35 -5.44 -3.43 6.56
N THR A 36 -4.27 -2.88 6.91
CA THR A 36 -3.01 -3.26 6.23
C THR A 36 -2.75 -4.76 6.39
N LEU A 37 -2.80 -5.29 7.63
CA LEU A 37 -2.60 -6.72 7.87
C LEU A 37 -3.62 -7.58 7.12
N ARG A 38 -4.89 -7.16 7.10
CA ARG A 38 -5.95 -7.85 6.36
C ARG A 38 -5.68 -7.87 4.85
N VAL A 39 -5.25 -6.76 4.29
CA VAL A 39 -4.90 -6.65 2.86
C VAL A 39 -3.69 -7.53 2.53
N LEU A 40 -2.67 -7.57 3.38
CA LEU A 40 -1.50 -8.42 3.17
C LEU A 40 -1.88 -9.92 3.15
N ASP A 41 -2.74 -10.37 4.07
CA ASP A 41 -3.25 -11.74 4.08
C ASP A 41 -4.06 -12.08 2.80
N ILE A 42 -4.85 -11.11 2.31
CA ILE A 42 -5.63 -11.27 1.08
C ILE A 42 -4.71 -11.41 -0.15
N ILE A 43 -3.76 -10.49 -0.33
CA ILE A 43 -2.89 -10.51 -1.52
C ILE A 43 -1.91 -11.68 -1.47
N GLU A 44 -1.50 -12.16 -0.29
CA GLU A 44 -0.68 -13.35 -0.16
C GLU A 44 -1.35 -14.59 -0.77
N LYS A 45 -2.68 -14.70 -0.58
CA LYS A 45 -3.50 -15.81 -1.06
C LYS A 45 -3.99 -15.61 -2.50
N ASN A 46 -4.23 -14.37 -2.90
CA ASN A 46 -4.70 -14.02 -4.24
C ASN A 46 -3.96 -12.79 -4.79
N PRO A 47 -2.71 -12.96 -5.27
CA PRO A 47 -1.82 -11.85 -5.60
C PRO A 47 -2.34 -10.94 -6.73
N HIS A 48 -3.20 -11.46 -7.61
CA HIS A 48 -3.75 -10.73 -8.76
C HIS A 48 -5.08 -10.03 -8.44
N ILE A 49 -5.53 -10.03 -7.17
CA ILE A 49 -6.82 -9.45 -6.77
C ILE A 49 -6.84 -7.90 -6.83
N GLY A 50 -5.66 -7.26 -6.75
CA GLY A 50 -5.52 -5.83 -6.96
C GLY A 50 -5.86 -5.44 -8.39
N ARG A 51 -6.22 -4.17 -8.59
CA ARG A 51 -6.38 -3.63 -9.94
C ARG A 51 -4.99 -3.38 -10.52
N TYR A 52 -4.62 -4.07 -11.60
CA TYR A 52 -3.43 -3.71 -12.34
C TYR A 52 -3.62 -2.34 -13.01
N ASP A 53 -2.64 -1.47 -12.87
CA ASP A 53 -2.65 -0.11 -13.41
C ASP A 53 -1.51 0.03 -14.41
N GLU A 54 -1.86 0.19 -15.70
CA GLU A 54 -0.88 0.25 -16.79
C GLU A 54 0.01 1.51 -16.72
N ASP A 55 -0.48 2.61 -16.15
CA ASP A 55 0.33 3.83 -16.04
C ASP A 55 1.41 3.70 -14.96
N PHE A 56 1.16 2.92 -13.92
CA PHE A 56 2.12 2.64 -12.84
C PHE A 56 2.90 1.34 -13.02
N GLN A 57 2.49 0.48 -13.97
CA GLN A 57 3.05 -0.86 -14.16
C GLN A 57 3.09 -1.65 -12.85
N CYS A 58 2.02 -1.57 -12.05
CA CYS A 58 1.90 -2.29 -10.79
C CYS A 58 0.43 -2.53 -10.41
N TYR A 59 0.21 -3.38 -9.42
CA TYR A 59 -1.09 -3.61 -8.83
C TYR A 59 -1.39 -2.58 -7.75
N ILE A 60 -2.65 -2.14 -7.69
CA ILE A 60 -3.17 -1.21 -6.70
C ILE A 60 -4.29 -1.90 -5.91
N PHE A 61 -4.18 -1.87 -4.59
CA PHE A 61 -5.22 -2.35 -3.68
C PHE A 61 -5.57 -1.27 -2.66
N LEU A 62 -6.85 -0.97 -2.48
CA LEU A 62 -7.30 0.02 -1.51
C LEU A 62 -7.22 -0.57 -0.09
N ILE A 63 -6.47 0.07 0.81
CA ILE A 63 -6.45 -0.33 2.24
C ILE A 63 -7.59 0.39 2.96
N VAL A 64 -7.52 1.73 2.94
CA VAL A 64 -8.57 2.62 3.43
C VAL A 64 -8.82 3.68 2.38
N LYS A 65 -9.93 4.43 2.47
CA LYS A 65 -10.29 5.47 1.48
C LYS A 65 -9.12 6.40 1.14
N GLN A 66 -8.28 6.72 2.13
CA GLN A 66 -7.17 7.64 2.05
C GLN A 66 -5.86 6.99 1.59
N ILE A 67 -5.70 5.67 1.69
CA ILE A 67 -4.39 5.01 1.46
C ILE A 67 -4.57 3.75 0.60
N SER A 68 -3.82 3.69 -0.50
CA SER A 68 -3.74 2.51 -1.37
C SER A 68 -2.36 1.86 -1.27
N LEU A 69 -2.32 0.54 -1.29
CA LEU A 69 -1.10 -0.25 -1.47
C LEU A 69 -0.79 -0.36 -2.96
N LEU A 70 0.42 0.03 -3.34
CA LEU A 70 1.02 -0.28 -4.64
C LEU A 70 1.98 -1.45 -4.44
N TYR A 71 1.82 -2.51 -5.22
CA TYR A 71 2.68 -3.69 -5.17
C TYR A 71 2.90 -4.28 -6.55
N ASP A 72 3.99 -5.02 -6.70
CA ASP A 72 4.32 -5.75 -7.91
C ASP A 72 4.46 -7.25 -7.62
N LEU A 73 4.37 -8.06 -8.67
CA LEU A 73 4.49 -9.51 -8.61
C LEU A 73 5.74 -9.93 -9.36
N ASN A 74 6.65 -10.65 -8.68
CA ASN A 74 7.85 -11.18 -9.30
C ASN A 74 8.08 -12.63 -8.84
N ASN A 75 7.95 -13.57 -9.76
CA ASN A 75 8.02 -15.01 -9.47
C ASN A 75 7.06 -15.38 -8.32
N ASP A 76 7.61 -15.80 -7.17
CA ASP A 76 6.87 -16.19 -5.96
C ASP A 76 6.83 -15.09 -4.89
N GLN A 77 7.13 -13.84 -5.27
CA GLN A 77 7.20 -12.70 -4.36
C GLN A 77 6.18 -11.61 -4.70
N ILE A 78 5.61 -11.03 -3.64
CA ILE A 78 4.80 -9.82 -3.67
C ILE A 78 5.66 -8.68 -3.14
N ILE A 79 6.05 -7.76 -4.01
CA ILE A 79 6.95 -6.66 -3.68
C ILE A 79 6.13 -5.43 -3.37
N LEU A 80 6.07 -5.01 -2.10
CA LEU A 80 5.38 -3.80 -1.70
C LEU A 80 6.22 -2.58 -2.11
N LEU A 81 5.63 -1.71 -2.93
CA LEU A 81 6.30 -0.55 -3.50
C LEU A 81 6.05 0.71 -2.69
N ASN A 82 4.79 0.95 -2.28
CA ASN A 82 4.39 2.19 -1.64
C ASN A 82 3.01 2.09 -0.96
N PHE A 83 2.85 2.74 0.19
CA PHE A 83 1.55 3.04 0.79
C PHE A 83 1.15 4.46 0.38
N TRP A 84 0.48 4.57 -0.76
CA TRP A 84 0.17 5.84 -1.41
C TRP A 84 -1.01 6.56 -0.75
N ASP A 85 -0.81 7.81 -0.34
CA ASP A 85 -1.88 8.69 0.12
C ASP A 85 -2.70 9.23 -1.06
N ASN A 86 -3.93 8.74 -1.18
CA ASN A 86 -4.88 9.07 -2.24
C ASN A 86 -5.31 10.54 -2.26
N ARG A 87 -5.03 11.33 -1.20
CA ARG A 87 -5.34 12.76 -1.14
C ARG A 87 -4.28 13.61 -1.83
N GLN A 88 -3.09 13.08 -2.05
CA GLN A 88 -2.08 13.77 -2.84
C GLN A 88 -2.60 13.92 -4.28
N LYS A 89 -2.24 15.03 -4.94
CA LYS A 89 -2.59 15.33 -6.36
C LYS A 89 -2.52 14.03 -7.20
N PRO A 90 -3.36 13.87 -8.24
CA PRO A 90 -3.51 12.59 -8.95
C PRO A 90 -2.15 11.99 -9.24
N ILE A 91 -2.01 10.70 -8.97
CA ILE A 91 -0.76 9.97 -9.12
C ILE A 91 -0.23 10.30 -10.52
N LYS A 92 0.83 11.11 -10.59
CA LYS A 92 1.42 11.53 -11.86
C LYS A 92 2.57 10.59 -12.14
N ARG A 93 2.51 9.97 -13.32
CA ARG A 93 3.55 9.18 -14.00
C ARG A 93 4.88 9.08 -13.23
N LEU A 94 5.23 7.88 -12.79
CA LEU A 94 6.64 7.56 -12.54
C LEU A 94 7.31 7.52 -13.92
N ASN A 95 8.01 8.59 -14.28
CA ASN A 95 8.98 8.51 -15.37
C ASN A 95 10.15 7.67 -14.82
N ILE A 96 10.11 6.37 -15.10
CA ILE A 96 11.23 5.45 -14.90
C ILE A 96 12.16 5.53 -16.11
#